data_AF-A0A6M3L7U6-F1
#
_entry.id   AF-A0A6M3L7U6-F1
#
_cell.length_a   1.000
_cell.length_b   1.000
_cell.length_c   1.000
_cell.angle_alpha   90.00
_cell.angle_beta   90.00
_cell.angle_gamma   90.00
#
_symmetry.space_group_name_H-M   'P 1'
#
loop_
_entity.id
_entity.type
_entity.pdbx_description
1 polymer ?
#
loop_
_entity_poly.entity_id
_entity_poly.type
_entity_poly.pdbx_seq_one_letter_code
_entity_poly.pdbx_strand_id
1 'polypeptide(L)'
;MIPIQQTICNFQTGNCMQACVASIFELPLEKVPNFMMGGTDHYGTHLQKWCDQFGIVALDISFKDESAESLIRDCYVIAVGKSPRIDDKNEDYPENYKKKYKDAKHGVVWYNGKMVKWFTIHTLKEKASLVNRICLRFSL
;
A
#
# COMPACT_ATOMS: atom_id res chain seq x y z
N MET A 1 3.72 5.48 15.53
CA MET A 1 3.63 4.35 14.58
C MET A 1 4.61 3.26 15.00
N ILE A 2 4.18 1.99 15.09
CA ILE A 2 5.05 0.84 15.42
C ILE A 2 5.43 0.08 14.14
N PRO A 3 6.71 -0.13 13.81
CA PRO A 3 7.09 -0.85 12.60
C PRO A 3 6.65 -2.33 12.63
N ILE A 4 5.69 -2.71 11.78
CA ILE A 4 5.26 -4.12 11.64
C ILE A 4 5.73 -4.71 10.30
N GLN A 5 6.41 -5.86 10.33
CA GLN A 5 6.88 -6.54 9.13
C GLN A 5 5.78 -7.42 8.56
N GLN A 6 5.66 -7.47 7.23
CA GLN A 6 4.79 -8.44 6.58
C GLN A 6 5.34 -9.86 6.81
N THR A 7 4.45 -10.83 6.95
CA THR A 7 4.80 -12.24 7.19
C THR A 7 4.55 -13.11 5.96
N ILE A 8 3.73 -12.64 5.02
CA ILE A 8 3.35 -13.36 3.80
C ILE A 8 3.83 -12.54 2.59
N CYS A 9 4.86 -13.04 1.91
CA CYS A 9 5.53 -12.37 0.79
C CYS A 9 5.21 -13.02 -0.57
N ASN A 10 3.95 -13.40 -0.81
CA ASN A 10 3.54 -13.99 -2.09
C ASN A 10 2.47 -13.15 -2.79
N PHE A 11 2.20 -13.50 -4.05
CA PHE A 11 1.31 -12.74 -4.91
C PHE A 11 -0.17 -12.87 -4.52
N GLN A 12 -0.62 -14.07 -4.16
CA GLN A 12 -2.05 -14.39 -4.01
C GLN A 12 -2.59 -13.97 -2.63
N THR A 13 -1.74 -14.02 -1.61
CA THR A 13 -2.12 -13.82 -0.21
C THR A 13 -1.18 -12.86 0.52
N GLY A 14 -0.36 -12.11 -0.20
CA GLY A 14 0.60 -11.17 0.39
C GLY A 14 -0.06 -10.16 1.33
N ASN A 15 0.54 -9.92 2.48
CA ASN A 15 -0.09 -9.13 3.54
C ASN A 15 0.58 -7.79 3.85
N CYS A 16 1.22 -7.20 2.83
CA CYS A 16 1.84 -5.89 2.89
C CYS A 16 0.94 -4.80 3.50
N MET A 17 -0.29 -4.63 3.01
CA MET A 17 -1.21 -3.60 3.51
C MET A 17 -1.75 -3.90 4.90
N GLN A 18 -1.97 -5.18 5.23
CA GLN A 18 -2.29 -5.59 6.60
C GLN A 18 -1.21 -5.05 7.55
N ALA A 19 0.07 -5.24 7.22
CA ALA A 19 1.19 -4.73 8.01
C ALA A 19 1.25 -3.19 8.07
N CYS A 20 0.83 -2.50 7.02
CA CYS A 20 0.82 -1.02 6.99
C CYS A 20 -0.27 -0.44 7.85
N VAL A 21 -1.48 -0.96 7.69
CA VAL A 21 -2.63 -0.58 8.49
C VAL A 21 -2.35 -0.92 9.96
N ALA A 22 -1.82 -2.12 10.25
CA ALA A 22 -1.38 -2.48 11.60
C ALA A 22 -0.34 -1.50 12.16
N SER A 23 0.64 -1.10 11.34
CA SER A 23 1.68 -0.13 11.73
C SER A 23 1.10 1.25 12.04
N ILE A 24 0.16 1.75 11.22
CA ILE A 24 -0.49 3.06 11.39
C ILE A 24 -1.37 3.08 12.64
N PHE A 25 -2.16 2.03 12.85
CA PHE A 25 -3.08 1.91 13.99
C PHE A 25 -2.40 1.38 15.26
N GLU A 26 -1.11 1.04 15.20
CA GLU A 26 -0.33 0.45 16.30
C GLU A 26 -0.96 -0.82 16.87
N LEU A 27 -1.53 -1.65 15.99
CA LEU A 27 -2.18 -2.92 16.34
C LEU A 27 -1.29 -4.11 15.97
N PRO A 28 -1.36 -5.25 16.70
CA PRO A 28 -0.77 -6.50 16.24
C PRO A 28 -1.30 -6.90 14.85
N LEU A 29 -0.45 -7.56 14.05
CA LEU A 29 -0.76 -7.89 12.65
C LEU A 29 -2.07 -8.69 12.54
N GLU A 30 -2.29 -9.65 13.43
CA GLU A 30 -3.45 -10.52 13.54
C GLU A 30 -4.77 -9.80 13.89
N LYS A 31 -4.70 -8.54 14.34
CA LYS A 31 -5.89 -7.71 14.61
C LYS A 31 -6.36 -6.94 13.37
N VAL A 32 -5.56 -6.93 12.31
CA VAL A 32 -5.89 -6.31 11.02
C VAL A 32 -6.20 -7.41 10.01
N PRO A 33 -7.26 -7.32 9.20
CA PRO A 33 -7.56 -8.35 8.20
C PRO A 33 -6.55 -8.33 7.06
N ASN A 34 -6.29 -9.49 6.46
CA ASN A 34 -5.55 -9.56 5.21
C ASN A 34 -6.48 -9.18 4.04
N PHE A 35 -6.43 -7.91 3.64
CA PHE A 35 -7.31 -7.34 2.61
C PHE A 35 -7.21 -8.04 1.23
N MET A 36 -6.07 -8.69 0.92
CA MET A 36 -5.90 -9.45 -0.32
C MET A 36 -6.77 -10.71 -0.37
N MET A 37 -7.13 -11.29 0.78
CA MET A 37 -7.91 -12.54 0.82
C MET A 37 -9.35 -12.36 0.32
N GLY A 38 -9.86 -11.14 0.26
CA GLY A 38 -11.18 -10.84 -0.29
C GLY A 38 -11.20 -10.60 -1.80
N GLY A 39 -10.07 -10.79 -2.50
CA GLY A 39 -9.93 -10.48 -3.93
C GLY A 39 -9.43 -9.05 -4.19
N THR A 40 -8.68 -8.88 -5.28
CA THR A 40 -8.02 -7.61 -5.63
C THR A 40 -8.99 -6.50 -6.00
N ASP A 41 -10.19 -6.84 -6.48
CA ASP A 41 -11.16 -5.88 -7.03
C ASP A 41 -11.94 -5.14 -5.93
N HIS A 42 -11.85 -5.60 -4.68
CA HIS A 42 -12.59 -5.06 -3.54
C HIS A 42 -11.71 -4.48 -2.45
N TYR A 43 -10.44 -4.21 -2.79
CA TYR A 43 -9.42 -3.83 -1.83
C TYR A 43 -9.75 -2.57 -1.03
N GLY A 44 -10.11 -1.49 -1.73
CA GLY A 44 -10.50 -0.22 -1.10
C GLY A 44 -11.76 -0.36 -0.25
N THR A 45 -12.74 -1.14 -0.72
CA THR A 45 -13.99 -1.40 0.00
C THR A 45 -13.75 -2.17 1.30
N HIS A 46 -12.90 -3.20 1.28
CA HIS A 46 -12.56 -3.97 2.48
C HIS A 46 -11.77 -3.13 3.49
N LEU A 47 -10.87 -2.28 3.00
CA LEU A 47 -10.15 -1.34 3.85
C LEU A 47 -11.10 -0.33 4.49
N GLN A 48 -11.95 0.32 3.69
CA GLN A 48 -12.92 1.30 4.21
C GLN A 48 -13.85 0.66 5.24
N LYS A 49 -14.42 -0.51 4.95
CA LYS A 49 -15.29 -1.24 5.89
C LYS A 49 -14.60 -1.54 7.21
N TRP A 50 -13.30 -1.83 7.19
CA TRP A 50 -12.52 -2.01 8.41
C TRP A 50 -12.24 -0.67 9.11
N CYS A 51 -11.96 0.40 8.37
CA CYS A 51 -11.76 1.75 8.93
C CYS A 51 -13.03 2.34 9.57
N ASP A 52 -14.22 1.94 9.14
CA ASP A 52 -15.51 2.42 9.69
C ASP A 52 -15.62 2.19 11.20
N GLN A 53 -15.04 1.11 11.74
CA GLN A 53 -15.07 0.81 13.17
C GLN A 53 -14.30 1.84 14.02
N PHE A 54 -13.42 2.62 13.40
CA PHE A 54 -12.64 3.69 14.04
C PHE A 54 -13.17 5.08 13.71
N GLY A 55 -14.26 5.19 12.93
CA GLY A 55 -14.77 6.48 12.45
C GLY A 55 -13.84 7.19 11.47
N ILE A 56 -13.01 6.43 10.72
CA ILE A 56 -12.00 6.97 9.81
C ILE A 56 -12.38 6.63 8.36
N VAL A 57 -12.12 7.57 7.46
CA VAL A 57 -12.27 7.37 6.02
C VAL A 57 -10.90 7.10 5.39
N ALA A 58 -10.81 5.99 4.65
CA ALA A 58 -9.70 5.67 3.76
C ALA A 58 -9.94 6.32 2.39
N LEU A 59 -9.21 7.39 2.11
CA LEU A 59 -9.31 8.09 0.83
C LEU A 59 -8.22 7.59 -0.12
N ASP A 60 -8.60 7.05 -1.27
CA ASP A 60 -7.65 6.79 -2.36
C ASP A 60 -7.50 8.05 -3.22
N ILE A 61 -6.35 8.70 -3.10
CA ILE A 61 -6.07 9.96 -3.78
C ILE A 61 -4.97 9.75 -4.80
N SER A 62 -5.27 10.04 -6.06
CA SER A 62 -4.28 10.11 -7.13
C SER A 62 -4.05 11.56 -7.54
N PHE A 63 -2.79 11.97 -7.60
CA PHE A 63 -2.41 13.27 -8.10
C PHE A 63 -1.84 13.15 -9.51
N LYS A 64 -2.24 14.05 -10.41
CA LYS A 64 -1.63 14.20 -11.74
C LYS A 64 -0.46 15.17 -11.75
N ASP A 65 -0.32 15.98 -10.70
CA ASP A 65 0.63 17.07 -10.56
C ASP A 65 1.38 16.93 -9.21
N GLU A 66 2.66 17.31 -9.21
CA GLU A 66 3.56 17.27 -8.05
C GLU A 66 3.17 18.28 -6.96
N SER A 67 2.37 19.31 -7.28
CA SER A 67 1.89 20.34 -6.34
C SER A 67 0.99 19.85 -5.18
N ALA A 68 0.63 18.57 -5.20
CA ALA A 68 -0.30 17.95 -4.26
C ALA A 68 0.24 17.66 -2.84
N GLU A 69 1.54 17.86 -2.59
CA GLU A 69 2.12 17.63 -1.26
C GLU A 69 1.46 18.45 -0.16
N SER A 70 0.92 19.63 -0.50
CA SER A 70 0.19 20.48 0.44
C SER A 70 -1.14 19.88 0.92
N LEU A 71 -1.78 19.02 0.13
CA LEU A 71 -3.10 18.44 0.39
C LEU A 71 -3.09 17.30 1.40
N ILE A 72 -1.91 16.78 1.71
CA ILE A 72 -1.69 15.58 2.54
C ILE A 72 -0.85 15.90 3.79
N ARG A 73 -0.79 17.18 4.16
CA ARG A 73 -0.29 17.61 5.45
C ARG A 73 -1.14 17.00 6.56
N ASP A 74 -0.47 16.60 7.63
CA ASP A 74 -1.01 15.97 8.84
C ASP A 74 -1.84 14.70 8.57
N CYS A 75 -1.49 13.97 7.51
CA CYS A 75 -2.10 12.70 7.14
C CYS A 75 -1.08 11.56 7.13
N TYR A 76 -1.50 10.36 7.53
CA TYR A 76 -0.77 9.14 7.20
C TYR A 76 -1.13 8.74 5.77
N VAL A 77 -0.11 8.55 4.95
CA VAL A 77 -0.25 8.23 3.53
C VAL A 77 0.40 6.88 3.26
N ILE A 78 -0.37 5.93 2.75
CA ILE A 78 0.17 4.71 2.15
C ILE A 78 0.37 4.99 0.66
N ALA A 79 1.58 5.33 0.24
CA ALA A 79 1.89 5.66 -1.15
C ALA A 79 2.35 4.42 -1.92
N VAL A 80 1.80 4.19 -3.11
CA VAL A 80 2.10 3.02 -3.94
C VAL A 80 2.69 3.42 -5.29
N GLY A 81 3.91 3.01 -5.61
CA GLY A 81 4.63 3.35 -6.84
C GLY A 81 5.19 2.12 -7.57
N LYS A 82 5.74 2.28 -8.79
CA LYS A 82 6.35 1.15 -9.53
C LYS A 82 7.50 0.53 -8.70
N SER A 83 7.57 -0.79 -8.65
CA SER A 83 8.66 -1.48 -7.97
C SER A 83 9.99 -1.25 -8.69
N PRO A 84 11.06 -0.81 -7.99
CA PRO A 84 12.40 -0.71 -8.57
C PRO A 84 13.09 -2.08 -8.71
N ARG A 85 12.53 -3.14 -8.11
CA ARG A 85 13.11 -4.50 -8.18
C ARG A 85 12.96 -5.11 -9.57
N ILE A 86 12.05 -4.58 -10.37
CA ILE A 86 11.74 -5.08 -11.72
C ILE A 86 12.00 -3.94 -12.68
N ASP A 87 13.28 -3.58 -12.71
CA ASP A 87 13.86 -2.87 -13.83
C ASP A 87 14.32 -3.93 -14.84
N ASP A 88 14.11 -3.67 -16.13
CA ASP A 88 14.54 -4.55 -17.22
C ASP A 88 16.06 -4.81 -17.13
N LYS A 89 16.80 -3.85 -16.53
CA LYS A 89 18.24 -3.89 -16.29
C LYS A 89 18.69 -4.68 -15.05
N ASN A 90 17.77 -5.16 -14.21
CA ASN A 90 18.13 -5.87 -12.99
C ASN A 90 18.43 -7.35 -13.29
N GLU A 91 19.71 -7.73 -13.37
CA GLU A 91 20.14 -9.08 -13.77
C GLU A 91 19.84 -10.16 -12.72
N ASP A 92 19.56 -9.78 -11.47
CA ASP A 92 19.35 -10.71 -10.35
C ASP A 92 18.06 -11.53 -10.46
N TYR A 93 17.12 -11.14 -11.35
CA TYR A 93 15.84 -11.83 -11.51
C TYR A 93 15.74 -12.55 -12.85
N PRO A 94 15.29 -13.84 -12.85
CA PRO A 94 15.13 -14.58 -14.09
C PRO A 94 14.02 -13.98 -14.97
N GLU A 95 14.16 -14.12 -16.28
CA GLU A 95 13.36 -13.39 -17.28
C GLU A 95 11.85 -13.69 -17.19
N ASN A 96 11.51 -14.92 -16.81
CA ASN A 96 10.13 -15.32 -16.52
C ASN A 96 9.52 -14.54 -15.34
N TYR A 97 10.34 -14.19 -14.34
CA TYR A 97 9.95 -13.36 -13.20
C TYR A 97 9.75 -11.91 -13.65
N LYS A 98 10.70 -11.31 -14.38
CA LYS A 98 10.55 -9.95 -14.93
C LYS A 98 9.28 -9.81 -15.75
N LYS A 99 9.04 -10.74 -16.68
CA LYS A 99 7.84 -10.74 -17.53
C LYS A 99 6.54 -10.88 -16.72
N LYS A 100 6.56 -11.70 -15.67
CA LYS A 100 5.39 -11.93 -14.80
C LYS A 100 5.07 -10.72 -13.93
N TYR A 101 6.09 -9.97 -13.51
CA TYR A 101 5.94 -8.95 -12.47
C TYR A 101 6.35 -7.53 -12.93
N LYS A 102 6.48 -7.28 -14.24
CA LYS A 102 6.82 -5.97 -14.82
C LYS A 102 5.96 -4.79 -14.35
N ASP A 103 4.75 -5.10 -13.88
CA ASP A 103 3.76 -4.12 -13.40
C ASP A 103 3.64 -4.10 -11.86
N ALA A 104 4.55 -4.79 -11.14
CA ALA A 104 4.53 -4.83 -9.68
C ALA A 104 4.76 -3.43 -9.08
N LYS A 105 4.09 -3.15 -7.96
CA LYS A 105 4.18 -1.88 -7.25
C LYS A 105 4.82 -2.06 -5.87
N HIS A 106 5.43 -1.03 -5.31
CA HIS A 106 5.88 -0.99 -3.92
C HIS A 106 5.05 0.02 -3.16
N GLY A 107 4.83 -0.25 -1.88
CA GLY A 107 4.13 0.66 -0.99
C GLY A 107 5.08 1.23 0.06
N VAL A 108 4.82 2.45 0.49
CA VAL A 108 5.50 3.08 1.62
C VAL A 108 4.45 3.75 2.51
N VAL A 109 4.72 3.81 3.82
CA VAL A 109 3.98 4.69 4.72
C VAL A 109 4.77 5.98 4.86
N TRP A 110 4.08 7.10 4.64
CA TRP A 110 4.60 8.45 4.63
C TRP A 110 3.77 9.32 5.58
N TYR A 111 4.42 10.24 6.29
CA TYR A 111 3.77 11.21 7.15
C TYR A 111 4.53 12.55 7.06
N ASN A 112 3.84 13.64 6.72
CA ASN A 112 4.40 14.99 6.67
C ASN A 112 5.76 15.11 5.96
N GLY A 113 5.87 14.66 4.72
CA GLY A 113 7.14 14.82 4.00
C GLY A 113 8.16 13.72 4.27
N LYS A 114 7.97 12.86 5.31
CA LYS A 114 8.97 11.88 5.73
C LYS A 114 8.50 10.44 5.57
N MET A 115 9.32 9.62 4.91
CA MET A 115 9.09 8.18 4.81
C MET A 115 9.25 7.57 6.19
N VAL A 116 8.21 6.85 6.65
CA VAL A 116 8.21 6.22 7.96
C VAL A 116 8.45 4.71 7.82
N LYS A 117 8.05 4.08 6.70
CA LYS A 117 8.32 2.66 6.40
C LYS A 117 8.20 2.29 4.92
N TRP A 118 8.91 1.24 4.48
CA TRP A 118 8.89 0.70 3.11
C TRP A 118 8.50 -0.79 3.05
N PHE A 119 7.77 -1.19 2.00
CA PHE A 119 7.35 -2.58 1.75
C PHE A 119 6.94 -2.81 0.27
N THR A 120 6.65 -4.06 -0.10
CA THR A 120 6.42 -4.48 -1.50
C THR A 120 4.98 -4.95 -1.72
N ILE A 121 4.31 -4.50 -2.81
CA ILE A 121 2.92 -4.85 -3.17
C ILE A 121 2.86 -5.48 -4.58
N HIS A 122 2.71 -6.79 -4.69
CA HIS A 122 2.55 -7.40 -6.02
C HIS A 122 1.08 -7.28 -6.50
N THR A 123 0.83 -6.60 -7.61
CA THR A 123 -0.52 -6.49 -8.23
C THR A 123 -0.56 -7.21 -9.58
N LEU A 124 -1.67 -7.90 -9.88
CA LEU A 124 -1.92 -8.60 -11.15
C LEU A 124 -2.44 -7.58 -12.14
N LYS A 125 -2.05 -7.75 -13.41
CA LYS A 125 -2.62 -7.00 -14.53
C LYS A 125 -4.14 -7.15 -14.54
N GLU A 126 -4.84 -6.06 -14.29
CA GLU A 126 -5.74 -5.43 -15.25
C GLU A 126 -6.13 -4.03 -14.73
N LYS A 127 -5.76 -2.98 -15.49
CA LYS A 127 -6.18 -1.58 -15.31
C LYS A 127 -5.96 -0.96 -13.92
N ALA A 128 -4.70 -0.72 -13.54
CA ALA A 128 -4.37 0.21 -12.46
C ALA A 128 -3.32 1.24 -12.92
N SER A 129 -3.69 2.11 -13.85
CA SER A 129 -3.12 3.46 -13.84
C SER A 129 -3.59 4.13 -12.55
N LEU A 130 -2.71 4.90 -11.93
CA LEU A 130 -2.85 5.63 -10.67
C LEU A 130 -2.00 5.05 -9.54
N VAL A 131 -1.20 5.97 -9.01
CA VAL A 131 -0.52 5.92 -7.72
C VAL A 131 -1.65 6.03 -6.70
N ASN A 132 -2.07 4.90 -6.14
CA ASN A 132 -3.10 4.91 -5.10
C ASN A 132 -2.42 5.35 -3.81
N ARG A 133 -2.80 6.51 -3.28
CA ARG A 133 -2.35 7.01 -1.97
C ARG A 133 -3.52 6.90 -1.02
N ILE A 134 -3.47 5.94 -0.10
CA ILE A 134 -4.50 5.87 0.95
C ILE A 134 -4.14 6.89 2.02
N CYS A 135 -4.96 7.93 2.16
CA CYS A 135 -4.85 8.91 3.23
C CYS A 135 -5.79 8.51 4.37
N LEU A 136 -5.23 8.40 5.58
CA LEU A 136 -5.98 8.25 6.82
C LEU A 136 -5.84 9.54 7.61
N ARG A 137 -6.94 10.26 7.75
CA ARG A 137 -7.03 11.46 8.58
C ARG A 137 -7.76 11.10 9.87
N PHE A 138 -7.09 11.28 11.00
CA PHE A 138 -7.72 11.19 12.31
C PHE A 138 -8.37 12.54 12.60
N SER A 139 -9.68 12.58 12.79
CA SER A 139 -10.35 13.75 13.35
C SER A 139 -10.00 13.81 14.84
N LEU A 140 -9.39 14.92 15.28
CA LEU A 140 -9.22 15.23 16.70
C LEU A 140 -10.57 15.54 17.35
#